data_AF-A0A3N4PP48-F1
#
_entry.id   AF-A0A3N4PP48-F1
#
_cell.length_a   1.000
_cell.length_b   1.000
_cell.length_c   1.000
_cell.angle_alpha   90.00
_cell.angle_beta   90.00
_cell.angle_gamma   90.00
#
_symmetry.space_group_name_H-M   'P 1'
#
loop_
_entity.id
_entity.type
_entity.pdbx_description
1 polymer ?
#
loop_
_entity_poly.entity_id
_entity_poly.type
_entity_poly.pdbx_seq_one_letter_code
_entity_poly.pdbx_strand_id
1 'polypeptide(L)'
;MGIIQKIPAMKFSHVMICCSLLLHAACKKSLDLNGGTPDFNVAAATGNFKAGEPVLFRFTGNANIISFYSGEPLKDYAFRTGRTENCSGGLLSFTSAVTGGAQTGQFVVLASSNFNGQYTDLAAVQAATWTDITARFTLGTSATFLASGLKDISDLLVKGKPLYIAFRYLTKPQQLNGAARTWMVQSFSFQSITPLGNLAATDMFTNAFRLVNSNPATAPARSTASTSRITLLANAFTADNDPATENWAISAPITWETVNLGPDRPTGIKGGTAARLESYSHTYSKPGTYKAYFVASNTNIDKSSEVVKEVTVTVQ
;
A
#
# COMPACT_ATOMS: atom_id res chain seq x y z
N MET A 1 54.74 -74.74 -20.26
CA MET A 1 53.54 -74.82 -19.39
C MET A 1 53.32 -73.44 -18.79
N GLY A 2 52.21 -72.77 -19.13
CA GLY A 2 51.82 -71.47 -18.59
C GLY A 2 51.94 -70.28 -19.55
N ILE A 3 51.05 -70.17 -20.55
CA ILE A 3 50.81 -68.90 -21.28
C ILE A 3 49.75 -68.13 -20.49
N ILE A 4 50.13 -66.98 -19.92
CA ILE A 4 49.22 -66.05 -19.23
C ILE A 4 48.58 -65.15 -20.30
N GLN A 5 47.28 -65.32 -20.53
CA GLN A 5 46.49 -64.47 -21.41
C GLN A 5 45.97 -63.26 -20.62
N LYS A 6 46.47 -62.05 -20.90
CA LYS A 6 45.94 -60.80 -20.33
C LYS A 6 44.59 -60.47 -20.98
N ILE A 7 43.51 -60.52 -20.20
CA ILE A 7 42.20 -59.98 -20.56
C ILE A 7 42.28 -58.44 -20.51
N PRO A 8 41.82 -57.69 -21.55
CA PRO A 8 41.83 -56.24 -21.48
C PRO A 8 40.76 -55.76 -20.50
N ALA A 9 41.18 -54.98 -19.51
CA ALA A 9 40.31 -54.25 -18.61
C ALA A 9 39.47 -53.23 -19.41
N MET A 10 38.27 -53.63 -19.80
CA MET A 10 37.26 -52.70 -20.28
C MET A 10 36.91 -51.77 -19.11
N LYS A 11 37.44 -50.55 -19.19
CA LYS A 11 37.47 -49.58 -18.09
C LYS A 11 36.04 -49.24 -17.64
N PHE A 12 35.76 -49.63 -16.40
CA PHE A 12 34.64 -49.28 -15.51
C PHE A 12 34.06 -47.85 -15.68
N SER A 13 34.86 -46.93 -16.22
CA SER A 13 34.50 -45.56 -16.58
C SER A 13 33.32 -45.44 -17.58
N HIS A 14 33.14 -46.36 -18.53
CA HIS A 14 32.02 -46.27 -19.49
C HIS A 14 30.69 -46.74 -18.89
N VAL A 15 30.74 -47.71 -17.96
CA VAL A 15 29.56 -48.18 -17.21
C VAL A 15 29.09 -47.11 -16.22
N MET A 16 30.03 -46.36 -15.62
CA MET A 16 29.70 -45.27 -14.70
C MET A 16 29.07 -44.05 -15.41
N ILE A 17 29.46 -43.77 -16.67
CA ILE A 17 28.87 -42.71 -17.50
C ILE A 17 27.47 -43.10 -17.99
N CYS A 18 27.23 -44.37 -18.34
CA CYS A 18 25.88 -44.85 -18.67
C CYS A 18 24.95 -44.87 -17.45
N CYS A 19 25.45 -45.19 -16.25
CA CYS A 19 24.67 -45.10 -15.01
C CYS A 19 24.37 -43.64 -14.59
N SER A 20 25.25 -42.68 -14.86
CA SER A 20 24.99 -41.27 -14.58
C SER A 20 24.05 -40.61 -15.61
N LEU A 21 24.03 -41.07 -16.87
CA LEU A 21 23.02 -40.68 -17.86
C LEU A 21 21.61 -41.21 -17.56
N LEU A 22 21.49 -42.39 -16.92
CA LEU A 22 20.21 -42.95 -16.46
C LEU A 22 19.63 -42.25 -15.22
N LEU A 23 20.47 -41.58 -14.42
CA LEU A 23 20.04 -40.81 -13.23
C LEU A 23 19.41 -39.45 -13.56
N HIS A 24 19.53 -38.96 -14.79
CA HIS A 24 18.91 -37.69 -15.23
C HIS A 24 17.54 -37.89 -15.89
N ALA A 25 17.10 -39.13 -16.09
CA ALA A 25 15.73 -39.46 -16.48
C ALA A 25 14.81 -39.55 -15.25
N ALA A 26 14.93 -38.59 -14.32
CA ALA A 26 13.87 -38.36 -13.34
C ALA A 26 12.69 -37.74 -14.10
N CYS A 27 11.83 -38.60 -14.67
CA CYS A 27 10.53 -38.20 -15.17
C CYS A 27 9.83 -37.38 -14.08
N LYS A 28 9.72 -36.06 -14.28
CA LYS A 28 8.75 -35.24 -13.55
C LYS A 28 7.37 -35.76 -13.97
N LYS A 29 6.84 -36.75 -13.24
CA LYS A 29 5.50 -37.27 -13.46
C LYS A 29 4.52 -36.18 -13.05
N SER A 30 4.11 -35.35 -14.00
CA SER A 30 3.06 -34.36 -13.74
C SER A 30 1.76 -35.11 -13.45
N LEU A 31 1.11 -34.77 -12.36
CA LEU A 31 -0.21 -35.29 -12.03
C LEU A 31 -1.22 -34.70 -12.99
N ASP A 32 -2.00 -35.56 -13.62
CA ASP A 32 -3.16 -35.11 -14.38
C ASP A 32 -4.23 -34.53 -13.46
N LEU A 33 -4.95 -33.58 -14.01
CA LEU A 33 -5.95 -32.84 -13.27
C LEU A 33 -7.16 -33.73 -13.08
N ASN A 34 -7.32 -34.30 -11.88
CA ASN A 34 -8.49 -35.09 -11.54
C ASN A 34 -9.75 -34.26 -11.73
N GLY A 35 -10.61 -34.69 -12.66
CA GLY A 35 -11.84 -33.98 -13.03
C GLY A 35 -11.70 -32.98 -14.18
N GLY A 36 -10.51 -32.77 -14.75
CA GLY A 36 -10.30 -31.91 -15.93
C GLY A 36 -10.85 -30.49 -15.78
N THR A 37 -11.22 -29.87 -16.90
CA THR A 37 -11.95 -28.59 -16.87
C THR A 37 -13.30 -28.80 -16.15
N PRO A 38 -13.63 -27.99 -15.13
CA PRO A 38 -14.89 -28.16 -14.40
C PRO A 38 -16.10 -28.12 -15.33
N ASP A 39 -16.95 -29.16 -15.28
CA ASP A 39 -18.31 -29.07 -15.79
C ASP A 39 -19.11 -28.25 -14.76
N PHE A 40 -19.31 -26.96 -15.02
CA PHE A 40 -19.99 -26.07 -14.09
C PHE A 40 -20.84 -25.06 -14.84
N ASN A 41 -22.11 -24.94 -14.42
CA ASN A 41 -23.02 -23.94 -14.94
C ASN A 41 -23.83 -23.29 -13.83
N VAL A 42 -24.25 -22.05 -14.07
CA VAL A 42 -25.11 -21.28 -13.19
C VAL A 42 -26.36 -20.91 -13.97
N ALA A 43 -27.54 -21.23 -13.45
CA ALA A 43 -28.79 -20.77 -14.04
C ALA A 43 -28.87 -19.24 -13.91
N ALA A 44 -29.32 -18.57 -14.98
CA ALA A 44 -29.53 -17.12 -14.93
C ALA A 44 -30.53 -16.79 -13.82
N ALA A 45 -30.20 -15.79 -13.00
CA ALA A 45 -31.15 -15.21 -12.06
C ALA A 45 -32.19 -14.43 -12.87
N THR A 46 -33.40 -14.96 -13.00
CA THR A 46 -34.50 -14.30 -13.73
C THR A 46 -35.40 -13.55 -12.74
N GLY A 47 -35.58 -12.24 -12.92
CA GLY A 47 -36.52 -11.42 -12.14
C GLY A 47 -35.95 -10.05 -11.76
N ASN A 48 -36.82 -9.16 -11.27
CA ASN A 48 -36.43 -7.93 -10.57
C ASN A 48 -36.33 -8.25 -9.07
N PHE A 49 -35.14 -8.13 -8.50
CA PHE A 49 -34.92 -8.35 -7.07
C PHE A 49 -35.07 -7.03 -6.31
N LYS A 50 -35.55 -7.05 -5.07
CA LYS A 50 -35.53 -5.86 -4.23
C LYS A 50 -34.25 -5.80 -3.40
N ALA A 51 -33.76 -4.60 -3.13
CA ALA A 51 -32.66 -4.42 -2.18
C ALA A 51 -33.01 -5.08 -0.83
N GLY A 52 -32.08 -5.87 -0.30
CA GLY A 52 -32.26 -6.65 0.94
C GLY A 52 -32.88 -8.04 0.75
N GLU A 53 -33.38 -8.39 -0.44
CA GLU A 53 -33.87 -9.75 -0.72
C GLU A 53 -32.74 -10.67 -1.24
N PRO A 54 -32.76 -11.96 -0.86
CA PRO A 54 -31.77 -12.93 -1.32
C PRO A 54 -31.97 -13.29 -2.80
N VAL A 55 -30.88 -13.22 -3.56
CA VAL A 55 -30.79 -13.71 -4.94
C VAL A 55 -30.25 -15.13 -4.92
N LEU A 56 -31.06 -16.10 -5.34
CA LEU A 56 -30.69 -17.52 -5.36
C LEU A 56 -30.11 -17.92 -6.72
N PHE A 57 -28.85 -18.32 -6.72
CA PHE A 57 -28.15 -18.90 -7.87
C PHE A 57 -28.18 -20.42 -7.78
N ARG A 58 -28.65 -21.09 -8.83
CA ARG A 58 -28.69 -22.57 -8.90
C ARG A 58 -27.58 -23.08 -9.80
N PHE A 59 -26.90 -24.13 -9.35
CA PHE A 59 -25.75 -24.70 -10.02
C PHE A 59 -26.06 -26.07 -10.61
N THR A 60 -25.45 -26.36 -11.76
CA THR A 60 -25.38 -27.70 -12.33
C THR A 60 -23.93 -28.06 -12.66
N GLY A 61 -23.67 -29.35 -12.83
CA GLY A 61 -22.32 -29.88 -12.97
C GLY A 61 -21.62 -30.09 -11.62
N ASN A 62 -20.30 -30.28 -11.64
CA ASN A 62 -19.46 -30.45 -10.47
C ASN A 62 -18.09 -29.79 -10.65
N ALA A 63 -17.76 -28.87 -9.74
CA ALA A 63 -16.46 -28.23 -9.63
C ALA A 63 -15.90 -28.45 -8.23
N ASN A 64 -14.58 -28.60 -8.10
CA ASN A 64 -13.94 -28.82 -6.80
C ASN A 64 -14.00 -27.54 -5.96
N ILE A 65 -13.61 -26.41 -6.52
CA ILE A 65 -13.59 -25.10 -5.86
C ILE A 65 -14.53 -24.16 -6.59
N ILE A 66 -15.28 -23.34 -5.84
CA ILE A 66 -16.11 -22.28 -6.42
C ILE A 66 -15.88 -20.99 -5.63
N SER A 67 -15.52 -19.94 -6.34
CA SER A 67 -15.33 -18.58 -5.82
C SER A 67 -16.35 -17.63 -6.43
N PHE A 68 -16.92 -16.76 -5.62
CA PHE A 68 -17.99 -15.84 -6.00
C PHE A 68 -17.53 -14.38 -5.92
N TYR A 69 -17.70 -13.63 -7.00
CA TYR A 69 -17.61 -12.18 -7.04
C TYR A 69 -19.04 -11.66 -7.16
N SER A 70 -19.49 -10.82 -6.23
CA SER A 70 -20.86 -10.30 -6.27
C SER A 70 -21.05 -9.21 -7.34
N GLY A 71 -19.96 -8.59 -7.80
CA GLY A 71 -20.00 -7.39 -8.66
C GLY A 71 -20.15 -6.09 -7.86
N GLU A 72 -20.20 -6.18 -6.53
CA GLU A 72 -20.14 -5.00 -5.66
C GLU A 72 -18.71 -4.42 -5.62
N PRO A 73 -18.54 -3.15 -5.21
CA PRO A 73 -17.20 -2.58 -5.03
C PRO A 73 -16.30 -3.46 -4.16
N LEU A 74 -15.03 -3.63 -4.57
CA LEU A 74 -14.03 -4.52 -3.96
C LEU A 74 -14.32 -6.03 -4.10
N LYS A 75 -15.40 -6.39 -4.80
CA LYS A 75 -15.88 -7.76 -5.07
C LYS A 75 -16.23 -7.96 -6.55
N ASP A 76 -15.54 -7.27 -7.45
CA ASP A 76 -15.78 -7.29 -8.89
C ASP A 76 -14.68 -8.06 -9.65
N TYR A 77 -15.08 -9.06 -10.43
CA TYR A 77 -14.17 -9.93 -11.20
C TYR A 77 -13.36 -9.15 -12.25
N ALA A 78 -13.89 -8.04 -12.77
CA ALA A 78 -13.16 -7.17 -13.69
C ALA A 78 -11.84 -6.65 -13.07
N PHE A 79 -11.81 -6.49 -11.74
CA PHE A 79 -10.67 -6.01 -10.98
C PHE A 79 -9.89 -7.12 -10.25
N ARG A 80 -10.07 -8.40 -10.61
CA ARG A 80 -9.39 -9.55 -9.97
C ARG A 80 -7.86 -9.52 -10.08
N THR A 81 -7.30 -8.75 -11.01
CA THR A 81 -5.85 -8.58 -11.21
C THR A 81 -5.31 -7.28 -10.60
N GLY A 82 -6.18 -6.38 -10.16
CA GLY A 82 -5.82 -5.09 -9.59
C GLY A 82 -6.89 -4.02 -9.84
N ARG A 83 -7.19 -3.24 -8.82
CA ARG A 83 -8.05 -2.06 -8.85
C ARG A 83 -7.22 -0.81 -8.56
N THR A 84 -7.38 0.18 -9.41
CA THR A 84 -6.88 1.54 -9.17
C THR A 84 -8.08 2.48 -9.22
N GLU A 85 -8.24 3.29 -8.18
CA GLU A 85 -9.32 4.27 -8.09
C GLU A 85 -8.76 5.67 -8.35
N ASN A 86 -9.51 6.46 -9.11
CA ASN A 86 -9.21 7.88 -9.30
C ASN A 86 -9.60 8.65 -8.03
N CYS A 87 -8.76 9.61 -7.67
CA CYS A 87 -8.94 10.45 -6.50
C CYS A 87 -9.37 11.86 -6.94
N SER A 88 -10.32 12.44 -6.22
CA SER A 88 -10.78 13.82 -6.46
C SER A 88 -10.11 14.85 -5.54
N GLY A 89 -9.40 14.39 -4.51
CA GLY A 89 -8.86 15.25 -3.47
C GLY A 89 -8.04 14.51 -2.43
N GLY A 90 -7.61 15.24 -1.40
CA GLY A 90 -6.72 14.73 -0.36
C GLY A 90 -7.00 15.33 1.01
N LEU A 91 -6.98 14.49 2.03
CA LEU A 91 -7.14 14.87 3.42
C LEU A 91 -5.84 14.60 4.19
N LEU A 92 -5.42 15.55 5.01
CA LEU A 92 -4.20 15.49 5.80
C LEU A 92 -4.50 15.50 7.30
N SER A 93 -3.77 14.71 8.07
CA SER A 93 -3.75 14.78 9.52
C SER A 93 -2.40 14.33 10.10
N PHE A 94 -2.13 14.74 11.33
CA PHE A 94 -1.00 14.28 12.14
C PHE A 94 -1.32 14.54 13.62
N THR A 95 -0.45 14.09 14.53
CA THR A 95 -0.44 14.54 15.92
C THR A 95 0.83 15.34 16.19
N SER A 96 0.75 16.35 17.05
CA SER A 96 1.92 17.14 17.44
C SER A 96 1.99 17.37 18.94
N ALA A 97 3.20 17.50 19.45
CA ALA A 97 3.51 17.85 20.83
C ALA A 97 4.66 18.85 20.87
N VAL A 98 4.72 19.66 21.92
CA VAL A 98 5.77 20.66 22.13
C VAL A 98 6.23 20.64 23.58
N THR A 99 7.55 20.71 23.81
CA THR A 99 8.12 20.68 25.16
C THR A 99 9.39 21.51 25.28
N GLY A 100 9.68 21.97 26.51
CA GLY A 100 10.83 22.81 26.83
C GLY A 100 10.77 24.18 26.16
N GLY A 101 11.67 25.07 26.58
CA GLY A 101 11.88 26.37 25.95
C GLY A 101 10.70 27.35 26.00
N ALA A 102 10.92 28.53 25.45
CA ALA A 102 9.95 29.63 25.43
C ALA A 102 9.74 30.27 24.04
N GLN A 103 10.60 29.97 23.06
CA GLN A 103 10.50 30.56 21.72
C GLN A 103 9.18 30.24 21.00
N THR A 104 8.54 31.26 20.44
CA THR A 104 7.29 31.15 19.67
C THR A 104 7.56 31.23 18.16
N GLY A 105 6.59 30.77 17.35
CA GLY A 105 6.69 30.83 15.88
C GLY A 105 7.77 29.93 15.29
N GLN A 106 8.20 28.89 16.01
CA GLN A 106 9.26 28.00 15.56
C GLN A 106 8.79 26.95 14.56
N PHE A 107 7.54 26.50 14.64
CA PHE A 107 7.03 25.38 13.89
C PHE A 107 5.94 25.82 12.92
N VAL A 108 6.09 25.44 11.65
CA VAL A 108 5.06 25.64 10.62
C VAL A 108 4.90 24.38 9.76
N VAL A 109 3.69 24.19 9.24
CA VAL A 109 3.33 23.12 8.30
C VAL A 109 3.18 23.74 6.91
N LEU A 110 3.92 23.21 5.96
CA LEU A 110 4.02 23.74 4.61
C LEU A 110 3.67 22.67 3.57
N ALA A 111 3.14 23.11 2.43
CA ALA A 111 2.88 22.25 1.29
C ALA A 111 3.51 22.83 0.02
N SER A 112 4.02 21.96 -0.84
CA SER A 112 4.57 22.35 -2.14
C SER A 112 4.24 21.32 -3.21
N SER A 113 3.96 21.79 -4.43
CA SER A 113 3.82 20.95 -5.63
C SER A 113 4.97 21.16 -6.63
N ASN A 114 5.96 21.99 -6.31
CA ASN A 114 7.11 22.29 -7.17
C ASN A 114 8.48 22.04 -6.52
N PHE A 115 8.52 21.59 -5.27
CA PHE A 115 9.78 21.07 -4.72
C PHE A 115 10.29 19.90 -5.58
N ASN A 116 11.56 19.94 -5.93
CA ASN A 116 12.16 19.02 -6.91
C ASN A 116 12.70 17.71 -6.29
N GLY A 117 12.49 17.50 -4.98
CA GLY A 117 12.97 16.31 -4.28
C GLY A 117 14.47 16.34 -3.94
N GLN A 118 15.14 17.49 -3.97
CA GLN A 118 16.54 17.63 -3.56
C GLN A 118 16.65 17.84 -2.05
N TYR A 119 16.81 16.76 -1.29
CA TYR A 119 16.84 16.78 0.18
C TYR A 119 18.22 17.08 0.79
N THR A 120 19.27 17.18 -0.01
CA THR A 120 20.64 17.44 0.49
C THR A 120 21.07 18.89 0.36
N ASP A 121 20.23 19.74 -0.22
CA ASP A 121 20.52 21.14 -0.50
C ASP A 121 19.41 22.04 0.02
N LEU A 122 19.72 22.85 1.02
CA LEU A 122 18.78 23.82 1.60
C LEU A 122 18.39 24.90 0.57
N ALA A 123 19.28 25.28 -0.35
CA ALA A 123 18.96 26.28 -1.37
C ALA A 123 17.87 25.75 -2.32
N ALA A 124 17.91 24.47 -2.68
CA ALA A 124 16.86 23.82 -3.47
C ALA A 124 15.52 23.77 -2.72
N VAL A 125 15.53 23.52 -1.40
CA VAL A 125 14.32 23.60 -0.57
C VAL A 125 13.75 25.02 -0.58
N GLN A 126 14.59 26.03 -0.41
CA GLN A 126 14.18 27.44 -0.35
C GLN A 126 13.76 28.02 -1.72
N ALA A 127 14.26 27.46 -2.83
CA ALA A 127 13.87 27.84 -4.18
C ALA A 127 12.46 27.35 -4.57
N ALA A 128 11.93 26.36 -3.87
CA ALA A 128 10.57 25.88 -4.07
C ALA A 128 9.53 26.85 -3.49
N THR A 129 8.30 26.77 -4.00
CA THR A 129 7.17 27.55 -3.49
C THR A 129 6.46 26.75 -2.42
N TRP A 130 6.43 27.28 -1.20
CA TRP A 130 5.78 26.66 -0.05
C TRP A 130 4.56 27.47 0.36
N THR A 131 3.41 26.81 0.40
CA THR A 131 2.18 27.37 0.95
C THR A 131 2.11 27.04 2.44
N ASP A 132 1.98 28.07 3.29
CA ASP A 132 1.77 27.87 4.73
C ASP A 132 0.32 27.43 4.99
N ILE A 133 0.19 26.23 5.55
CA ILE A 133 -1.09 25.62 5.89
C ILE A 133 -1.25 25.40 7.40
N THR A 134 -0.36 25.96 8.21
CA THR A 134 -0.33 25.80 9.67
C THR A 134 -1.68 26.14 10.29
N ALA A 135 -2.31 27.23 9.85
CA ALA A 135 -3.59 27.70 10.38
C ALA A 135 -4.77 26.73 10.15
N ARG A 136 -4.62 25.73 9.26
CA ARG A 136 -5.66 24.70 9.06
C ARG A 136 -5.71 23.68 10.19
N PHE A 137 -4.63 23.56 10.97
CA PHE A 137 -4.42 22.47 11.93
C PHE A 137 -4.39 22.98 13.37
N THR A 138 -4.87 22.14 14.29
CA THR A 138 -4.64 22.33 15.72
C THR A 138 -3.24 21.82 16.09
N LEU A 139 -2.40 22.67 16.67
CA LEU A 139 -1.05 22.27 17.10
C LEU A 139 -1.00 21.95 18.59
N GLY A 140 -0.14 21.00 18.96
CA GLY A 140 0.13 20.67 20.35
C GLY A 140 0.65 21.87 21.15
N THR A 141 0.21 21.98 22.39
CA THR A 141 0.58 23.07 23.31
C THR A 141 1.35 22.58 24.54
N SER A 142 1.54 21.26 24.66
CA SER A 142 2.27 20.59 25.75
C SER A 142 2.97 19.33 25.24
N ALA A 143 3.65 18.62 26.15
CA ALA A 143 4.34 17.36 25.84
C ALA A 143 3.38 16.21 25.47
N THR A 144 2.07 16.38 25.66
CA THR A 144 1.04 15.43 25.23
C THR A 144 0.71 15.64 23.76
N PHE A 145 0.76 14.56 22.98
CA PHE A 145 0.38 14.60 21.56
C PHE A 145 -1.09 14.97 21.39
N LEU A 146 -1.33 16.01 20.60
CA LEU A 146 -2.65 16.49 20.23
C LEU A 146 -2.91 16.22 18.75
N ALA A 147 -4.10 15.73 18.43
CA ALA A 147 -4.53 15.52 17.04
C ALA A 147 -4.74 16.86 16.32
N SER A 148 -4.22 16.95 15.10
CA SER A 148 -4.34 18.14 14.24
C SER A 148 -5.75 18.39 13.71
N GLY A 149 -6.58 17.34 13.75
CA GLY A 149 -7.80 17.21 12.96
C GLY A 149 -7.50 16.75 11.53
N LEU A 150 -8.49 16.11 10.90
CA LEU A 150 -8.46 15.74 9.49
C LEU A 150 -8.90 16.92 8.64
N LYS A 151 -8.04 17.39 7.74
CA LYS A 151 -8.26 18.62 6.98
C LYS A 151 -8.16 18.38 5.50
N ASP A 152 -9.08 18.98 4.77
CA ASP A 152 -9.05 19.02 3.31
C ASP A 152 -7.93 19.94 2.84
N ILE A 153 -7.08 19.40 1.96
CA ILE A 153 -5.97 20.09 1.32
C ILE A 153 -6.03 19.95 -0.21
N SER A 154 -7.20 19.64 -0.76
CA SER A 154 -7.40 19.40 -2.19
C SER A 154 -7.07 20.61 -3.06
N ASP A 155 -7.17 21.83 -2.53
CA ASP A 155 -6.78 23.07 -3.20
C ASP A 155 -5.26 23.18 -3.48
N LEU A 156 -4.44 22.38 -2.79
CA LEU A 156 -2.99 22.36 -2.97
C LEU A 156 -2.54 21.32 -4.01
N LEU A 157 -3.46 20.48 -4.47
CA LEU A 157 -3.19 19.38 -5.38
C LEU A 157 -3.17 19.89 -6.82
N VAL A 158 -2.02 19.72 -7.48
CA VAL A 158 -1.82 20.14 -8.86
C VAL A 158 -1.72 18.90 -9.74
N LYS A 159 -2.60 18.81 -10.76
CA LYS A 159 -2.63 17.68 -11.70
C LYS A 159 -1.26 17.50 -12.36
N GLY A 160 -0.80 16.25 -12.44
CA GLY A 160 0.50 15.86 -12.97
C GLY A 160 1.69 16.18 -12.06
N LYS A 161 1.46 16.71 -10.85
CA LYS A 161 2.53 17.04 -9.90
C LYS A 161 2.35 16.30 -8.57
N PRO A 162 3.45 15.85 -7.94
CA PRO A 162 3.39 15.33 -6.58
C PRO A 162 3.09 16.46 -5.60
N LEU A 163 2.57 16.09 -4.43
CA LEU A 163 2.51 16.96 -3.26
C LEU A 163 3.65 16.60 -2.30
N TYR A 164 4.28 17.62 -1.72
CA TYR A 164 5.22 17.48 -0.60
C TYR A 164 4.68 18.21 0.61
N ILE A 165 4.73 17.57 1.77
CA ILE A 165 4.45 18.20 3.05
C ILE A 165 5.76 18.40 3.80
N ALA A 166 5.94 19.58 4.37
CA ALA A 166 7.10 19.88 5.20
C ALA A 166 6.70 20.41 6.57
N PHE A 167 7.44 19.96 7.58
CA PHE A 167 7.46 20.56 8.90
C PHE A 167 8.74 21.38 9.01
N ARG A 168 8.60 22.69 9.02
CA ARG A 168 9.73 23.61 9.12
C ARG A 168 9.88 24.09 10.55
N TYR A 169 11.12 24.10 11.01
CA TYR A 169 11.53 24.42 12.37
C TYR A 169 12.60 25.51 12.38
N LEU A 170 12.23 26.69 12.87
CA LEU A 170 13.11 27.84 13.02
C LEU A 170 13.59 27.93 14.47
N THR A 171 14.91 28.00 14.64
CA THR A 171 15.56 28.32 15.91
C THR A 171 16.12 29.72 15.81
N LYS A 172 15.67 30.63 16.67
CA LYS A 172 16.30 31.95 16.82
C LYS A 172 17.48 31.87 17.80
N PRO A 173 18.42 32.83 17.78
CA PRO A 173 19.49 32.91 18.78
C PRO A 173 18.93 32.83 20.20
N GLN A 174 19.29 31.79 20.93
CA GLN A 174 18.75 31.43 22.25
C GLN A 174 19.19 32.39 23.36
N GLN A 175 20.32 33.07 23.24
CA GLN A 175 20.73 34.13 24.17
C GLN A 175 19.72 35.28 24.21
N LEU A 176 19.22 35.69 23.05
CA LEU A 176 18.32 36.84 22.91
C LEU A 176 16.84 36.45 22.97
N ASN A 177 16.50 35.22 22.56
CA ASN A 177 15.11 34.77 22.39
C ASN A 177 14.69 33.69 23.40
N GLY A 178 15.58 33.33 24.33
CA GLY A 178 15.38 32.22 25.25
C GLY A 178 15.55 30.84 24.60
N ALA A 179 15.48 29.80 25.42
CA ALA A 179 15.65 28.42 24.95
C ALA A 179 14.58 28.05 23.90
N ALA A 180 15.02 27.34 22.86
CA ALA A 180 14.15 26.83 21.82
C ALA A 180 13.28 25.66 22.32
N ARG A 181 12.06 25.54 21.82
CA ARG A 181 11.15 24.43 22.11
C ARG A 181 11.45 23.23 21.24
N THR A 182 11.26 22.03 21.77
CA THR A 182 11.28 20.80 20.98
C THR A 182 9.88 20.55 20.43
N TRP A 183 9.77 20.36 19.11
CA TRP A 183 8.53 19.94 18.47
C TRP A 183 8.60 18.48 18.07
N MET A 184 7.50 17.76 18.23
CA MET A 184 7.38 16.37 17.82
C MET A 184 6.14 16.18 16.96
N VAL A 185 6.24 15.36 15.94
CA VAL A 185 5.15 14.96 15.06
C VAL A 185 5.06 13.44 14.99
N GLN A 186 3.85 12.91 15.08
CA GLN A 186 3.53 11.49 14.92
C GLN A 186 2.27 11.32 14.06
N SER A 187 1.95 10.06 13.72
CA SER A 187 0.68 9.68 13.09
C SER A 187 0.31 10.50 11.86
N PHE A 188 1.31 10.93 11.08
CA PHE A 188 1.08 11.57 9.79
C PHE A 188 0.25 10.64 8.89
N SER A 189 -0.79 11.17 8.26
CA SER A 189 -1.67 10.44 7.37
C SER A 189 -2.17 11.36 6.27
N PHE A 190 -2.06 10.87 5.03
CA PHE A 190 -2.71 11.42 3.86
C PHE A 190 -3.71 10.41 3.31
N GLN A 191 -4.98 10.81 3.21
CA GLN A 191 -6.06 10.01 2.66
C GLN A 191 -6.51 10.61 1.34
N SER A 192 -6.67 9.78 0.32
CA SER A 192 -7.29 10.17 -0.94
C SER A 192 -8.81 10.15 -0.83
N ILE A 193 -9.46 11.16 -1.38
CA ILE A 193 -10.92 11.19 -1.54
C ILE A 193 -11.26 10.42 -2.82
N THR A 194 -12.02 9.33 -2.70
CA THR A 194 -12.39 8.47 -3.84
C THR A 194 -13.91 8.23 -3.90
N PRO A 195 -14.45 7.72 -5.02
CA PRO A 195 -15.84 7.31 -5.10
C PRO A 195 -16.25 6.21 -4.08
N LEU A 196 -15.28 5.46 -3.56
CA LEU A 196 -15.48 4.42 -2.54
C LEU A 196 -15.41 4.97 -1.10
N GLY A 197 -15.17 6.28 -0.94
CA GLY A 197 -14.90 6.95 0.32
C GLY A 197 -13.45 7.38 0.46
N ASN A 198 -13.08 7.84 1.65
CA ASN A 198 -11.72 8.26 1.94
C ASN A 198 -10.85 7.03 2.18
N LEU A 199 -9.77 6.88 1.40
CA LEU A 199 -8.88 5.73 1.47
C LEU A 199 -7.48 6.21 1.85
N ALA A 200 -6.83 5.49 2.78
CA ALA A 200 -5.44 5.79 3.14
C ALA A 200 -4.54 5.61 1.91
N ALA A 201 -3.80 6.65 1.55
CA ALA A 201 -2.87 6.61 0.42
C ALA A 201 -1.42 6.52 0.90
N THR A 202 -1.07 7.27 1.95
CA THR A 202 0.24 7.14 2.60
C THR A 202 0.18 7.64 4.04
N ASP A 203 1.12 7.19 4.85
CA ASP A 203 1.19 7.46 6.29
C ASP A 203 2.63 7.69 6.71
N MET A 204 2.87 7.92 8.00
CA MET A 204 4.21 8.16 8.53
C MET A 204 5.19 6.99 8.30
N PHE A 205 4.68 5.76 8.24
CA PHE A 205 5.51 4.58 8.09
C PHE A 205 5.97 4.41 6.63
N THR A 206 5.04 4.62 5.70
CA THR A 206 5.23 4.47 4.25
C THR A 206 5.80 5.74 3.60
N ASN A 207 5.55 6.93 4.17
CA ASN A 207 6.06 8.20 3.71
C ASN A 207 7.32 8.61 4.49
N ALA A 208 8.48 8.36 3.90
CA ALA A 208 9.75 8.71 4.53
C ALA A 208 9.95 10.23 4.58
N PHE A 209 10.02 10.80 5.79
CA PHE A 209 10.46 12.17 6.01
C PHE A 209 11.99 12.26 6.03
N ARG A 210 12.54 13.22 5.28
CA ARG A 210 13.97 13.49 5.22
C ARG A 210 14.27 14.85 5.84
N LEU A 211 15.35 14.90 6.60
CA LEU A 211 15.79 16.13 7.26
C LEU A 211 16.70 16.95 6.33
N VAL A 212 16.43 18.25 6.25
CA VAL A 212 17.29 19.23 5.58
C VAL A 212 17.60 20.33 6.57
N ASN A 213 18.88 20.56 6.88
CA ASN A 213 19.31 21.41 7.97
C ASN A 213 20.20 22.55 7.47
N SER A 214 20.01 23.74 8.00
CA SER A 214 20.97 24.84 7.84
C SER A 214 22.26 24.57 8.63
N ASN A 215 23.40 25.04 8.11
CA ASN A 215 24.68 25.08 8.84
C ASN A 215 25.13 23.72 9.45
N PRO A 216 25.04 22.58 8.73
CA PRO A 216 25.29 21.27 9.34
C PRO A 216 26.72 21.10 9.88
N ALA A 217 27.70 21.83 9.34
CA ALA A 217 29.09 21.78 9.78
C ALA A 217 29.37 22.61 11.06
N THR A 218 28.62 23.67 11.29
CA THR A 218 28.91 24.65 12.36
C THR A 218 27.83 24.72 13.44
N ALA A 219 26.57 24.43 13.11
CA ALA A 219 25.45 24.39 14.04
C ALA A 219 24.52 23.22 13.71
N PRO A 220 24.98 21.95 13.87
CA PRO A 220 24.21 20.78 13.49
C PRO A 220 22.91 20.71 14.27
N ALA A 221 21.79 20.61 13.54
CA ALA A 221 20.49 20.34 14.13
C ALA A 221 20.50 18.97 14.82
N ARG A 222 19.81 18.87 15.96
CA ARG A 222 19.63 17.60 16.69
C ARG A 222 18.30 16.92 16.34
N SER A 223 17.71 17.34 15.23
CA SER A 223 16.44 16.80 14.74
C SER A 223 16.62 15.37 14.28
N THR A 224 15.59 14.54 14.46
CA THR A 224 15.56 13.14 14.00
C THR A 224 14.25 12.84 13.30
N ALA A 225 14.28 11.96 12.31
CA ALA A 225 13.10 11.45 11.62
C ALA A 225 13.18 9.92 11.57
N SER A 226 12.11 9.26 11.99
CA SER A 226 11.90 7.82 11.87
C SER A 226 10.53 7.54 11.22
N THR A 227 10.22 6.26 11.00
CA THR A 227 8.92 5.81 10.49
C THR A 227 7.76 6.01 11.47
N SER A 228 8.01 6.46 12.70
CA SER A 228 6.99 6.62 13.75
C SER A 228 7.03 7.97 14.46
N ARG A 229 8.10 8.76 14.31
CA ARG A 229 8.21 10.09 14.90
C ARG A 229 9.21 10.98 14.16
N ILE A 230 8.85 12.26 14.05
CA ILE A 230 9.78 13.35 13.75
C ILE A 230 9.96 14.12 15.05
N THR A 231 11.22 14.35 15.43
CA THR A 231 11.58 15.24 16.54
C THR A 231 12.39 16.38 15.97
N LEU A 232 11.88 17.60 16.08
CA LEU A 232 12.53 18.84 15.65
C LEU A 232 13.12 19.51 16.88
N LEU A 233 14.46 19.49 16.95
CA LEU A 233 15.24 19.96 18.08
C LEU A 233 16.32 20.91 17.60
N ALA A 234 16.40 22.08 18.25
CA ALA A 234 17.41 23.09 18.00
C ALA A 234 18.83 22.54 18.04
N ASN A 235 19.73 23.19 17.30
CA ASN A 235 21.16 22.94 17.38
C ASN A 235 21.68 23.04 18.81
N ALA A 236 22.82 22.39 19.07
CA ALA A 236 23.52 22.60 20.33
C ALA A 236 23.88 24.09 20.46
N PHE A 237 23.57 24.66 21.62
CA PHE A 237 23.86 26.04 21.95
C PHE A 237 25.16 26.12 22.74
N THR A 238 26.03 27.05 22.35
CA THR A 238 27.11 27.56 23.21
C THR A 238 27.08 29.08 23.17
N ALA A 239 27.69 29.73 24.17
CA ALA A 239 27.73 31.19 24.20
C ALA A 239 28.41 31.81 22.97
N ASP A 240 29.34 31.07 22.35
CA ASP A 240 30.09 31.50 21.17
C ASP A 240 29.47 31.05 19.84
N ASN A 241 28.42 30.22 19.86
CA ASN A 241 27.81 29.63 18.66
C ASN A 241 26.29 29.48 18.83
N ASP A 242 25.58 30.57 18.56
CA ASP A 242 24.13 30.69 18.68
C ASP A 242 23.46 31.28 17.42
N PRO A 243 23.73 30.73 16.22
CA PRO A 243 23.14 31.25 15.00
C PRO A 243 21.65 30.95 14.94
N ALA A 244 20.92 31.76 14.18
CA ALA A 244 19.60 31.35 13.71
C ALA A 244 19.76 30.12 12.81
N THR A 245 18.94 29.09 13.02
CA THR A 245 18.93 27.89 12.16
C THR A 245 17.53 27.59 11.67
N GLU A 246 17.46 27.10 10.43
CA GLU A 246 16.25 26.65 9.78
C GLU A 246 16.41 25.19 9.39
N ASN A 247 15.54 24.34 9.94
CA ASN A 247 15.57 22.90 9.73
C ASN A 247 14.22 22.42 9.24
N TRP A 248 14.23 21.42 8.37
CA TRP A 248 13.05 20.93 7.68
C TRP A 248 12.95 19.42 7.83
N ALA A 249 11.75 18.91 8.04
CA ALA A 249 11.41 17.52 7.78
C ALA A 249 10.43 17.50 6.60
N ILE A 250 10.87 16.98 5.44
CA ILE A 250 10.10 16.99 4.19
C ILE A 250 9.70 15.57 3.82
N SER A 251 8.42 15.38 3.51
CA SER A 251 7.85 14.11 3.09
C SER A 251 8.48 13.61 1.78
N ALA A 252 8.40 12.31 1.52
CA ALA A 252 8.53 11.77 0.17
C ALA A 252 7.39 12.31 -0.73
N PRO A 253 7.53 12.29 -2.07
CA PRO A 253 6.49 12.75 -2.97
C PRO A 253 5.19 11.96 -2.76
N ILE A 254 4.08 12.68 -2.60
CA ILE A 254 2.74 12.12 -2.52
C ILE A 254 2.11 12.23 -3.90
N THR A 255 2.03 11.09 -4.59
CA THR A 255 1.21 10.94 -5.80
C THR A 255 -0.24 10.73 -5.37
N TRP A 256 -1.12 11.67 -5.72
CA TRP A 256 -2.47 11.73 -5.15
C TRP A 256 -3.58 11.35 -6.13
N GLU A 257 -3.34 11.39 -7.45
CA GLU A 257 -4.39 11.24 -8.48
C GLU A 257 -5.06 9.88 -8.48
N THR A 258 -4.34 8.84 -8.05
CA THR A 258 -4.86 7.48 -8.02
C THR A 258 -4.40 6.74 -6.77
N VAL A 259 -5.23 5.83 -6.27
CA VAL A 259 -4.88 4.88 -5.21
C VAL A 259 -5.02 3.45 -5.71
N ASN A 260 -3.99 2.64 -5.48
CA ASN A 260 -4.01 1.22 -5.81
C ASN A 260 -4.57 0.43 -4.63
N LEU A 261 -5.68 -0.27 -4.84
CA LEU A 261 -6.37 -1.06 -3.82
C LEU A 261 -6.04 -2.56 -3.90
N GLY A 262 -5.15 -2.93 -4.81
CA GLY A 262 -4.86 -4.32 -5.12
C GLY A 262 -6.04 -5.00 -5.82
N PRO A 263 -5.99 -6.32 -6.00
CA PRO A 263 -7.05 -7.06 -6.66
C PRO A 263 -8.28 -7.21 -5.76
N ASP A 264 -9.46 -7.07 -6.37
CA ASP A 264 -10.71 -7.46 -5.74
C ASP A 264 -10.69 -8.95 -5.40
N ARG A 265 -11.25 -9.32 -4.25
CA ARG A 265 -11.15 -10.69 -3.72
C ARG A 265 -12.52 -11.37 -3.69
N PRO A 266 -12.67 -12.58 -4.22
CA PRO A 266 -13.94 -13.28 -4.17
C PRO A 266 -14.27 -13.73 -2.75
N THR A 267 -15.48 -14.21 -2.57
CA THR A 267 -15.89 -15.05 -1.45
C THR A 267 -15.77 -16.52 -1.88
N GLY A 268 -15.01 -17.33 -1.15
CA GLY A 268 -14.96 -18.77 -1.39
C GLY A 268 -16.25 -19.43 -0.91
N ILE A 269 -17.00 -20.07 -1.81
CA ILE A 269 -18.31 -20.68 -1.48
C ILE A 269 -18.28 -22.22 -1.53
N LYS A 270 -17.24 -22.80 -2.13
CA LYS A 270 -16.98 -24.25 -2.11
C LYS A 270 -15.47 -24.52 -2.07
N GLY A 271 -15.05 -25.40 -1.16
CA GLY A 271 -13.66 -25.90 -1.07
C GLY A 271 -13.49 -27.27 -1.75
N GLY A 272 -12.24 -27.62 -2.09
CA GLY A 272 -11.92 -28.79 -2.92
C GLY A 272 -12.40 -30.15 -2.40
N THR A 273 -12.56 -30.30 -1.08
CA THR A 273 -13.05 -31.52 -0.42
C THR A 273 -14.52 -31.44 -0.02
N ALA A 274 -15.17 -30.28 -0.24
CA ALA A 274 -16.56 -30.08 0.14
C ALA A 274 -17.51 -30.83 -0.82
N ALA A 275 -18.64 -31.29 -0.26
CA ALA A 275 -19.73 -31.88 -1.02
C ALA A 275 -20.21 -30.93 -2.13
N ARG A 276 -20.86 -31.50 -3.16
CA ARG A 276 -21.38 -30.73 -4.30
C ARG A 276 -22.28 -29.60 -3.81
N LEU A 277 -22.02 -28.39 -4.27
CA LEU A 277 -22.85 -27.23 -3.98
C LEU A 277 -23.89 -27.07 -5.09
N GLU A 278 -25.17 -27.12 -4.74
CA GLU A 278 -26.28 -27.06 -5.71
C GLU A 278 -26.84 -25.66 -5.89
N SER A 279 -26.63 -24.78 -4.91
CA SER A 279 -27.06 -23.39 -4.99
C SER A 279 -26.25 -22.51 -4.04
N TYR A 280 -26.33 -21.21 -4.28
CA TYR A 280 -25.77 -20.18 -3.42
C TYR A 280 -26.72 -18.98 -3.39
N SER A 281 -26.84 -18.33 -2.23
CA SER A 281 -27.66 -17.14 -2.08
C SER A 281 -26.79 -15.96 -1.71
N HIS A 282 -27.01 -14.80 -2.34
CA HIS A 282 -26.38 -13.53 -1.99
C HIS A 282 -27.43 -12.43 -1.87
N THR A 283 -27.28 -11.54 -0.90
CA THR A 283 -28.18 -10.41 -0.69
C THR A 283 -27.47 -9.10 -1.05
N TYR A 284 -28.03 -8.37 -2.00
CA TYR A 284 -27.57 -7.03 -2.37
C TYR A 284 -28.27 -5.98 -1.51
N SER A 285 -27.52 -5.15 -0.81
CA SER A 285 -28.07 -4.14 0.11
C SER A 285 -28.52 -2.84 -0.57
N LYS A 286 -28.06 -2.60 -1.80
CA LYS A 286 -28.34 -1.37 -2.55
C LYS A 286 -28.96 -1.71 -3.92
N PRO A 287 -29.88 -0.88 -4.43
CA PRO A 287 -30.32 -0.96 -5.81
C PRO A 287 -29.15 -0.77 -6.78
N GLY A 288 -29.20 -1.47 -7.91
CA GLY A 288 -28.17 -1.42 -8.93
C GLY A 288 -28.18 -2.63 -9.85
N THR A 289 -27.36 -2.55 -10.90
CA THR A 289 -27.08 -3.68 -11.79
C THR A 289 -25.67 -4.19 -11.50
N TYR A 290 -25.58 -5.46 -11.12
CA TYR A 290 -24.35 -6.14 -10.72
C TYR A 290 -24.01 -7.25 -11.71
N LYS A 291 -22.72 -7.43 -11.99
CA LYS A 291 -22.21 -8.60 -12.69
C LYS A 291 -21.65 -9.58 -11.67
N ALA A 292 -22.44 -10.57 -11.31
CA ALA A 292 -22.01 -11.67 -10.46
C ALA A 292 -21.16 -12.65 -11.28
N TYR A 293 -20.01 -13.06 -10.74
CA TYR A 293 -19.16 -14.07 -11.35
C TYR A 293 -18.94 -15.26 -10.43
N PHE A 294 -19.10 -16.46 -10.99
CA PHE A 294 -18.72 -17.71 -10.36
C PHE A 294 -17.50 -18.28 -11.08
N VAL A 295 -16.38 -18.33 -10.36
CA VAL A 295 -15.13 -18.94 -10.82
C VAL A 295 -15.06 -20.34 -10.24
N ALA A 296 -15.39 -21.32 -11.06
CA ALA A 296 -15.29 -22.73 -10.73
C ALA A 296 -13.93 -23.25 -11.19
N SER A 297 -13.20 -23.94 -10.31
CA SER A 297 -11.89 -24.49 -10.65
C SER A 297 -11.66 -25.89 -10.09
N ASN A 298 -10.87 -26.64 -10.85
CA ASN A 298 -10.26 -27.89 -10.43
C ASN A 298 -8.74 -27.67 -10.44
N THR A 299 -8.07 -27.99 -9.34
CA THR A 299 -6.62 -27.78 -9.22
C THR A 299 -5.97 -28.99 -8.53
N ASN A 300 -4.75 -29.31 -8.94
CA ASN A 300 -3.84 -30.18 -8.21
C ASN A 300 -2.49 -29.45 -8.02
N ILE A 301 -1.44 -30.15 -7.58
CA ILE A 301 -0.12 -29.54 -7.35
C ILE A 301 0.58 -29.05 -8.62
N ASP A 302 0.21 -29.58 -9.80
CA ASP A 302 0.92 -29.36 -11.06
C ASP A 302 0.11 -28.53 -12.08
N LYS A 303 -1.23 -28.55 -11.99
CA LYS A 303 -2.16 -28.02 -12.99
C LYS A 303 -3.35 -27.35 -12.30
N SER A 304 -3.92 -26.34 -12.97
CA SER A 304 -5.19 -25.71 -12.62
C SER A 304 -6.02 -25.50 -13.89
N SER A 305 -7.34 -25.65 -13.78
CA SER A 305 -8.29 -25.35 -14.85
C SER A 305 -9.52 -24.65 -14.26
N GLU A 306 -10.02 -23.63 -14.96
CA GLU A 306 -11.15 -22.80 -14.50
C GLU A 306 -12.22 -22.59 -15.57
N VAL A 307 -13.45 -22.44 -15.11
CA VAL A 307 -14.60 -21.95 -15.88
C VAL A 307 -15.19 -20.77 -15.13
N VAL A 308 -15.45 -19.68 -15.85
CA VAL A 308 -16.04 -18.46 -15.30
C VAL A 308 -17.45 -18.30 -15.87
N LYS A 309 -18.44 -18.11 -14.99
CA LYS A 309 -19.83 -17.84 -15.35
C LYS A 309 -20.25 -16.47 -14.85
N GLU A 310 -20.67 -15.61 -15.77
CA GLU A 310 -21.24 -14.30 -15.48
C GLU A 310 -22.77 -14.41 -15.39
N VAL A 311 -23.36 -13.76 -14.39
CA VAL A 311 -24.80 -13.57 -14.24
C VAL A 311 -25.06 -12.09 -13.98
N THR A 312 -25.87 -11.45 -14.81
CA THR A 312 -26.32 -10.08 -14.54
C THR A 312 -27.48 -10.11 -13.54
N VAL A 313 -27.36 -9.34 -12.47
CA VAL A 313 -28.37 -9.22 -11.41
C VAL A 313 -28.83 -7.77 -11.35
N THR A 314 -30.15 -7.54 -11.44
CA THR A 314 -30.73 -6.20 -11.30
C THR A 314 -31.55 -6.12 -10.02
N VAL A 315 -31.20 -5.17 -9.17
CA VAL A 315 -31.80 -4.93 -7.85
C VAL A 315 -32.44 -3.54 -7.85
N GLN A 316 -33.68 -3.44 -7.39
CA GLN A 316 -34.49 -2.22 -7.33
C GLN A 316 -34.77 -1.78 -5.88
#